data_AF-A0A966AXA2-F1
#
_entry.id   AF-A0A966AXA2-F1
#
_cell.length_a   1.000
_cell.length_b   1.000
_cell.length_c   1.000
_cell.angle_alpha   90.00
_cell.angle_beta   90.00
_cell.angle_gamma   90.00
#
_symmetry.space_group_name_H-M   'P 1'
#
loop_
_entity.id
_entity.type
_entity.pdbx_description
1 polymer ?
#
loop_
_entity_poly.entity_id
_entity_poly.type
_entity_poly.pdbx_seq_one_letter_code
_entity_poly.pdbx_strand_id
1 'polypeptide(L)' 'MSLQAGKSQATTECELLTRIMNSLGSRMSINRYIISSKGDSESAKKASDELSEQNKSYRKAKAQYKKANCKSVWDK' A
#
# COMPACT_ATOMS: atom_id res chain seq x y z
N MET A 1 28.66 -31.43 -2.30
CA MET A 1 27.48 -30.75 -1.74
C MET A 1 27.33 -29.41 -2.46
N SER A 2 26.44 -29.33 -3.45
CA SER A 2 26.21 -28.09 -4.17
C SER A 2 25.26 -27.23 -3.34
N LEU A 3 25.79 -26.17 -2.74
CA LEU A 3 24.98 -25.11 -2.13
C LEU A 3 24.27 -24.37 -3.27
N GLN A 4 23.03 -24.76 -3.56
CA GLN A 4 22.11 -23.93 -4.31
C GLN A 4 21.84 -22.69 -3.47
N ALA A 5 22.64 -21.64 -3.70
CA ALA A 5 22.28 -20.29 -3.35
C ALA A 5 20.91 -20.02 -3.99
N GLY A 6 19.86 -20.07 -3.18
CA GLY A 6 18.51 -19.78 -3.62
C GLY A 6 18.55 -18.44 -4.34
N LYS A 7 18.23 -18.44 -5.64
CA LYS A 7 18.02 -17.20 -6.39
C LYS A 7 16.94 -16.44 -5.65
N SER A 8 17.32 -15.46 -4.83
CA SER A 8 16.40 -14.42 -4.42
C SER A 8 15.95 -13.77 -5.73
N GLN A 9 14.77 -14.12 -6.21
CA GLN A 9 14.16 -13.45 -7.35
C GLN A 9 14.07 -11.97 -6.95
N ALA A 10 14.93 -11.15 -7.55
CA ALA A 10 14.88 -9.72 -7.37
C ALA A 10 13.45 -9.29 -7.72
N THR A 11 12.72 -8.80 -6.71
CA THR A 11 11.35 -8.35 -6.92
C THR A 11 11.40 -7.23 -7.95
N THR A 12 10.63 -7.36 -9.02
CA THR A 12 10.62 -6.32 -10.06
C THR A 12 10.06 -5.02 -9.49
N GLU A 13 10.44 -3.88 -10.07
CA GLU A 13 9.94 -2.57 -9.63
C GLU A 13 8.40 -2.53 -9.56
N CYS A 14 7.72 -3.09 -10.57
CA CYS A 14 6.27 -3.15 -10.61
C CYS A 14 5.65 -4.04 -9.53
N GLU A 15 6.27 -5.18 -9.21
CA GLU A 15 5.82 -6.03 -8.11
C GLU A 15 5.99 -5.33 -6.76
N LEU A 16 7.10 -4.61 -6.57
CA LEU A 16 7.35 -3.83 -5.36
C LEU A 16 6.31 -2.72 -5.20
N LEU A 17 6.06 -1.94 -6.25
CA LEU A 17 5.06 -0.88 -6.24
C LEU A 17 3.65 -1.44 -6.01
N THR A 18 3.33 -2.60 -6.60
CA THR A 18 2.07 -3.30 -6.36
C THR A 18 1.90 -3.69 -4.89
N ARG A 19 2.94 -4.29 -4.27
CA ARG A 19 2.92 -4.65 -2.85
C ARG A 19 2.76 -3.43 -1.95
N ILE A 20 3.45 -2.33 -2.25
CA ILE A 20 3.33 -1.06 -1.52
C ILE A 20 1.89 -0.53 -1.61
N MET A 21 1.33 -0.45 -2.81
CA MET A 21 -0.04 0.04 -3.02
C MET A 21 -1.08 -0.83 -2.32
N ASN A 22 -0.95 -2.16 -2.37
CA ASN A 22 -1.85 -3.08 -1.68
C ASN A 22 -1.76 -2.94 -0.14
N SER A 23 -0.54 -2.82 0.39
CA SER A 23 -0.32 -2.60 1.83
C SER A 23 -0.94 -1.29 2.31
N LEU A 24 -0.76 -0.21 1.54
CA LEU A 24 -1.40 1.08 1.81
C LEU A 24 -2.93 0.97 1.76
N GLY A 25 -3.48 0.32 0.73
CA GLY A 25 -4.93 0.13 0.59
C GLY A 25 -5.56 -0.61 1.78
N SER A 26 -4.89 -1.65 2.29
CA SER A 26 -5.33 -2.39 3.47
C SER A 26 -5.29 -1.54 4.75
N ARG A 27 -4.21 -0.78 4.98
CA ARG A 27 -4.14 0.12 6.15
C ARG A 27 -5.20 1.22 6.09
N MET A 28 -5.44 1.75 4.90
CA MET A 28 -6.47 2.76 4.67
C MET A 28 -7.88 2.20 4.94
N SER A 29 -8.18 0.96 4.57
CA SER A 29 -9.49 0.36 4.85
C SER A 29 -9.70 0.15 6.35
N ILE A 30 -8.67 -0.27 7.08
CA ILE A 30 -8.69 -0.38 8.55
C ILE A 30 -8.96 0.99 9.18
N ASN A 31 -8.24 2.04 8.77
CA ASN A 31 -8.45 3.37 9.34
C ASN A 31 -9.86 3.91 9.04
N ARG A 32 -10.40 3.64 7.84
CA ARG A 32 -11.82 3.96 7.53
C ARG A 32 -12.80 3.21 8.42
N TYR A 33 -12.52 1.94 8.73
CA TYR A 33 -13.34 1.16 9.65
C TYR A 33 -13.30 1.77 11.07
N ILE A 34 -12.12 2.11 11.58
CA ILE A 34 -11.97 2.76 12.90
C ILE A 34 -12.75 4.08 12.96
N ILE A 35 -12.61 4.93 11.93
CA ILE A 35 -13.36 6.20 11.83
C ILE A 35 -14.87 5.97 11.85
N SER A 36 -15.35 4.90 11.21
CA SER A 36 -16.78 4.57 11.18
C SER A 36 -17.32 3.99 12.49
N SER A 37 -16.44 3.52 13.37
CA SER A 37 -16.83 2.93 14.65
C SER A 37 -17.19 4.02 15.67
N LYS A 38 -18.37 3.91 16.30
CA LYS A 38 -18.97 4.96 17.15
C LYS A 38 -18.36 5.09 18.56
N GLY A 39 -17.19 4.48 18.82
CA GLY A 39 -16.73 4.19 20.18
C GLY A 39 -15.67 5.13 20.75
N ASP A 40 -14.73 5.60 19.94
CA ASP A 40 -13.54 6.30 20.43
C ASP A 40 -13.15 7.46 19.50
N SER A 41 -13.40 8.69 19.98
CA SER A 41 -13.10 9.93 19.26
C SER A 41 -11.60 10.17 19.07
N GLU A 42 -10.76 9.71 19.98
CA GLU A 42 -9.30 9.88 19.87
C GLU A 42 -8.74 8.92 18.82
N SER A 43 -9.16 7.65 18.87
CA SER A 43 -8.81 6.66 17.83
C SER A 43 -9.32 7.07 16.45
N ALA A 44 -10.54 7.61 16.35
CA ALA A 44 -11.08 8.12 15.10
C ALA A 44 -10.28 9.32 14.55
N LYS A 45 -9.84 10.23 15.44
CA LYS A 45 -8.99 11.36 15.05
C LYS A 45 -7.62 10.89 14.56
N LYS A 46 -6.95 10.00 15.30
CA LYS A 46 -5.66 9.43 14.90
C LYS A 46 -5.77 8.67 13.57
N ALA A 47 -6.79 7.84 13.40
CA ALA A 47 -7.05 7.13 12.16
C ALA A 47 -7.31 8.08 10.98
N SER A 48 -7.96 9.23 11.22
CA SER A 48 -8.18 10.27 10.20
C SER A 48 -6.87 10.94 9.78
N ASP A 49 -6.03 11.30 10.75
CA ASP A 49 -4.70 11.91 10.50
C ASP A 49 -3.81 10.93 9.70
N GLU A 50 -3.75 9.66 10.10
CA GLU A 50 -3.02 8.62 9.38
C GLU A 50 -3.59 8.36 7.97
N LEU A 51 -4.92 8.33 7.82
CA LEU A 51 -5.57 8.13 6.52
C LEU A 51 -5.21 9.25 5.54
N SER A 52 -5.05 10.49 6.01
CA SER A 52 -4.60 11.61 5.19
C SER A 52 -3.19 11.39 4.62
N GLU A 53 -2.24 10.98 5.46
CA GLU A 53 -0.86 10.70 5.03
C GLU A 53 -0.76 9.47 4.13
N GLN A 54 -1.55 8.42 4.42
CA GLN A 54 -1.64 7.23 3.57
C GLN A 54 -2.21 7.56 2.19
N ASN A 55 -3.21 8.44 2.08
CA ASN A 55 -3.73 8.90 0.79
C ASN A 55 -2.65 9.63 -0.03
N LYS A 56 -1.85 10.51 0.59
CA LYS A 56 -0.72 11.18 -0.09
C LYS A 56 0.29 10.16 -0.58
N SER A 57 0.64 9.19 0.27
CA SER A 57 1.59 8.12 -0.05
C SER A 57 1.09 7.23 -1.20
N TYR A 58 -0.19 6.87 -1.18
CA TYR A 58 -0.82 6.08 -2.24
C TYR A 58 -0.81 6.81 -3.59
N ARG A 59 -1.12 8.11 -3.61
CA ARG A 59 -1.05 8.94 -4.82
C ARG A 59 0.36 8.99 -5.39
N LYS A 60 1.38 9.15 -4.54
CA LYS A 60 2.79 9.12 -4.95
C LYS A 60 3.18 7.75 -5.51
N ALA A 61 2.84 6.66 -4.84
CA ALA A 61 3.11 5.30 -5.32
C ALA A 61 2.42 5.03 -6.66
N LYS A 62 1.16 5.43 -6.81
CA LYS A 62 0.41 5.32 -8.08
C LYS A 62 1.06 6.14 -9.21
N ALA A 63 1.62 7.31 -8.91
CA ALA A 63 2.34 8.10 -9.90
C ALA A 63 3.63 7.40 -10.36
N GLN A 64 4.41 6.80 -9.43
CA GLN A 64 5.58 6.00 -9.80
C GLN A 64 5.20 4.76 -10.60
N TYR A 65 4.13 4.07 -10.21
CA TYR A 65 3.60 2.91 -10.94
C TYR A 65 3.28 3.23 -12.40
N LYS A 66 2.63 4.38 -12.64
CA LYS A 66 2.35 4.87 -14.00
C LYS A 66 3.64 5.24 -14.74
N LYS A 67 4.58 5.93 -14.09
CA LYS A 67 5.86 6.33 -14.68
C LYS A 67 6.71 5.14 -15.10
N ALA A 68 6.67 4.06 -14.32
CA ALA A 68 7.36 2.80 -14.62
C ALA A 68 6.65 1.95 -15.70
N ASN A 69 5.55 2.44 -16.30
CA ASN A 69 4.74 1.73 -17.29
C ASN A 69 4.28 0.34 -16.81
N CYS A 70 4.02 0.20 -15.51
CA CYS A 70 3.54 -1.06 -14.94
C CYS A 70 2.13 -1.38 -15.49
N LYS A 71 1.93 -2.62 -15.94
CA LYS A 71 0.61 -3.08 -16.43
C LYS A 71 -0.39 -3.05 -15.29
N SER A 72 -1.39 -2.18 -15.39
CA SER A 72 -2.39 -2.02 -14.34
C SER A 72 -3.07 -3.33 -14.01
N VAL A 73 -2.92 -3.78 -12.77
CA VAL A 73 -3.61 -4.95 -12.22
C VAL A 73 -4.99 -4.58 -11.66
N TRP A 74 -5.31 -3.29 -11.57
CA TRP A 74 -6.54 -2.76 -10.96
C TRP A 74 -7.53 -2.16 -11.96
N ASP A 75 -7.15 -2.00 -13.24
CA ASP A 75 -8.03 -1.50 -14.31
C ASP A 75 -8.75 -2.66 -15.05
N LYS A 76 -8.98 -3.78 -14.37
CA LYS A 76 -9.76 -4.92 -14.89
C LYS A 76 -11.25 -4.74 -14.66
#